data_AF-A0A2P7YJT9-F1
#
_entry.id   AF-A0A2P7YJT9-F1
#
_cell.length_a   1.000
_cell.length_b   1.000
_cell.length_c   1.000
_cell.angle_alpha   90.00
_cell.angle_beta   90.00
_cell.angle_gamma   90.00
#
_symmetry.space_group_name_H-M   'P 1'
#
loop_
_entity.id
_entity.type
_entity.pdbx_description
1 polymer ?
#
loop_
_entity_poly.entity_id
_entity_poly.type
_entity_poly.pdbx_seq_one_letter_code
_entity_poly.pdbx_strand_id
1 'polypeptide(L)'
;MRTDGKNRMGYEEPDLPTPSSEIWIGELTDYRRALRLDHEEYASIIVYDYDTSSTARYLFYVIFHDRRPYWQLLVRDGILRCYDIINSGGDFKEINFPGFDVRRDPKYLSRLH
;
A
#
# COMPACT_ATOMS: atom_id res chain seq x y z
N MET A 1 -9.50 -23.09 25.20
CA MET A 1 -8.95 -21.92 25.92
C MET A 1 -7.92 -21.26 25.04
N ARG A 2 -8.26 -20.17 24.35
CA ARG A 2 -7.29 -19.34 23.64
C ARG A 2 -6.86 -18.26 24.63
N THR A 3 -5.57 -18.17 24.89
CA THR A 3 -4.98 -17.15 25.76
C THR A 3 -5.02 -15.81 25.07
N ASP A 4 -5.75 -14.88 25.69
CA ASP A 4 -5.83 -13.47 25.34
C ASP A 4 -4.44 -12.83 25.43
N GLY A 5 -3.84 -12.55 24.28
CA GLY A 5 -2.75 -11.59 24.15
C GLY A 5 -3.30 -10.17 24.34
N LYS A 6 -3.47 -9.74 25.59
CA LYS A 6 -3.73 -8.33 25.91
C LYS A 6 -2.51 -7.49 25.55
N ASN A 7 -2.47 -6.95 24.34
CA ASN A 7 -1.55 -5.89 23.98
C ASN A 7 -2.00 -4.60 24.67
N ARG A 8 -1.19 -4.12 25.64
CA ARG A 8 -1.49 -2.98 26.52
C ARG A 8 -1.19 -1.61 25.87
N MET A 9 -1.64 -1.40 24.64
CA MET A 9 -1.88 -0.08 24.07
C MET A 9 -2.99 -0.25 23.03
N GLY A 10 -4.11 0.44 23.20
CA GLY A 10 -5.31 0.34 22.36
C GLY A 10 -5.10 0.89 20.95
N TYR A 11 -4.29 0.22 20.15
CA TYR A 11 -4.20 0.42 18.71
C TYR A 11 -4.52 -0.92 18.07
N GLU A 12 -5.70 -1.01 17.45
CA GLU A 12 -6.02 -2.13 16.57
C GLU A 12 -4.99 -2.11 15.43
N GLU A 13 -4.27 -3.21 15.23
CA GLU A 13 -3.53 -3.40 13.98
C GLU A 13 -4.54 -3.28 12.85
N PRO A 14 -4.27 -2.49 11.79
CA PRO A 14 -5.18 -2.45 10.67
C PRO A 14 -5.32 -3.89 10.15
N ASP A 15 -6.56 -4.34 10.00
CA ASP A 15 -6.90 -5.65 9.44
C ASP A 15 -6.56 -5.64 7.94
N LEU A 16 -5.26 -5.64 7.66
CA LEU A 16 -4.71 -5.64 6.32
C LEU A 16 -4.66 -7.09 5.85
N PRO A 17 -5.20 -7.38 4.66
CA PRO A 17 -5.20 -8.74 4.16
C PRO A 17 -3.75 -9.17 3.86
N THR A 18 -3.37 -10.30 4.45
CA THR A 18 -2.08 -10.97 4.26
C THR A 18 -2.23 -12.13 3.27
N PRO A 19 -1.20 -12.48 2.48
CA PRO A 19 0.14 -11.86 2.45
C PRO A 19 0.16 -10.52 1.68
N SER A 20 1.11 -9.66 2.04
CA SER A 20 1.36 -8.37 1.39
C SER A 20 2.71 -8.39 0.67
N SER A 21 2.79 -7.80 -0.52
CA SER A 21 4.08 -7.50 -1.18
C SER A 21 4.46 -6.04 -0.96
N GLU A 22 5.75 -5.73 -1.11
CA GLU A 22 6.24 -4.35 -1.06
C GLU A 22 6.64 -3.89 -2.45
N ILE A 23 6.33 -2.64 -2.80
CA ILE A 23 6.81 -2.03 -4.03
C ILE A 23 7.38 -0.63 -3.81
N TRP A 24 8.56 -0.42 -4.38
CA TRP A 24 9.13 0.91 -4.49
C TRP A 24 8.45 1.68 -5.62
N ILE A 25 7.99 2.89 -5.31
CA ILE A 25 7.28 3.74 -6.27
C ILE A 25 8.10 4.08 -7.52
N GLY A 26 9.43 4.12 -7.42
CA GLY A 26 10.28 4.35 -8.58
C GLY A 26 10.16 3.24 -9.64
N GLU A 27 9.85 2.01 -9.25
CA GLU A 27 9.63 0.91 -10.21
C GLU A 27 8.35 1.11 -11.03
N LEU A 28 7.36 1.82 -10.50
CA LEU A 28 6.10 2.10 -11.17
C LEU A 28 6.21 3.18 -12.25
N THR A 29 7.30 3.94 -12.26
CA THR A 29 7.58 4.91 -13.33
C THR A 29 7.91 4.20 -14.64
N ASP A 30 8.53 3.01 -14.59
CA ASP A 30 8.78 2.16 -15.74
C ASP A 30 7.57 1.25 -16.02
N TYR A 31 6.90 1.51 -17.13
CA TYR A 31 5.72 0.77 -17.58
C TYR A 31 5.97 -0.75 -17.68
N ARG A 32 7.16 -1.20 -18.07
CA ARG A 32 7.46 -2.63 -18.18
C ARG A 32 7.61 -3.31 -16.82
N ARG A 33 8.05 -2.58 -15.81
CA ARG A 33 8.17 -3.11 -14.44
C ARG A 33 6.81 -3.17 -13.75
N ALA A 34 5.96 -2.16 -13.94
CA ALA A 34 4.60 -2.16 -13.40
C ALA A 34 3.77 -3.37 -13.89
N LEU A 35 3.99 -3.84 -15.12
CA LEU A 35 3.32 -5.04 -15.65
C LEU A 35 3.80 -6.36 -15.00
N ARG A 36 4.88 -6.35 -14.22
CA ARG A 36 5.38 -7.52 -13.48
C ARG A 36 4.81 -7.63 -12.07
N LEU A 37 3.95 -6.71 -11.66
CA LEU A 37 3.16 -6.84 -10.45
C LEU A 37 2.31 -8.11 -10.56
N ASP A 38 2.67 -9.14 -9.81
CA ASP A 38 1.92 -10.38 -9.74
C ASP A 38 0.98 -10.34 -8.54
N HIS A 39 -0.32 -10.30 -8.82
CA HIS A 39 -1.40 -10.30 -7.84
C HIS A 39 -1.81 -11.71 -7.43
N GLU A 40 -1.38 -12.76 -8.13
CA GLU A 40 -1.83 -14.10 -7.81
C GLU A 40 -1.33 -14.59 -6.44
N GLU A 41 -0.25 -13.99 -5.94
CA GLU A 41 0.39 -14.34 -4.67
C GLU A 41 0.00 -13.44 -3.49
N TYR A 42 -0.38 -12.17 -3.71
CA TYR A 42 -0.54 -11.17 -2.64
C TYR A 42 -1.93 -10.53 -2.60
N ALA A 43 -2.50 -10.43 -1.40
CA ALA A 43 -3.81 -9.81 -1.17
C ALA A 43 -3.75 -8.29 -1.01
N SER A 44 -2.54 -7.75 -0.78
CA SER A 44 -2.28 -6.31 -0.73
C SER A 44 -0.86 -5.97 -1.14
N ILE A 45 -0.63 -4.69 -1.48
CA ILE A 45 0.69 -4.12 -1.76
C ILE A 45 0.95 -2.98 -0.78
N ILE A 46 2.15 -2.94 -0.19
CA ILE A 46 2.65 -1.81 0.59
C ILE A 46 3.53 -0.97 -0.34
N VAL A 47 3.17 0.30 -0.52
CA VAL A 47 3.92 1.21 -1.39
C VAL A 47 4.87 2.03 -0.53
N TYR A 48 6.13 2.10 -0.94
CA TYR A 48 7.14 2.91 -0.28
C TYR A 48 7.97 3.73 -1.28
N ASP A 49 8.64 4.74 -0.76
CA ASP A 49 9.60 5.58 -1.45
C ASP A 49 10.89 5.69 -0.63
N TYR A 50 11.99 6.13 -1.21
CA TYR A 50 13.23 6.38 -0.45
C TYR A 50 13.31 7.85 -0.09
N ASP A 51 13.61 8.15 1.17
CA ASP A 51 14.01 9.50 1.56
C ASP A 51 15.47 9.80 1.13
N THR A 52 15.92 11.03 1.37
CA THR A 52 17.30 11.47 1.04
C THR A 52 18.40 10.66 1.76
N SER A 53 18.03 9.84 2.75
CA SER A 53 18.95 8.99 3.51
C SER A 53 18.93 7.52 3.07
N SER A 54 18.24 7.20 1.96
CA SER A 54 17.99 5.83 1.49
C SER A 54 17.17 4.98 2.46
N THR A 55 16.46 5.60 3.40
CA THR A 55 15.54 4.90 4.30
C THR A 55 14.20 4.71 3.58
N ALA A 56 13.68 3.49 3.57
CA ALA A 56 12.38 3.19 2.98
C ALA A 56 11.27 3.86 3.79
N ARG A 57 10.60 4.84 3.18
CA ARG A 57 9.45 5.58 3.70
C ARG A 57 8.16 4.96 3.16
N TYR A 58 7.47 4.18 4.00
CA TYR A 58 6.18 3.58 3.65
C TYR A 58 5.08 4.64 3.54
N LEU A 59 4.33 4.61 2.45
CA LEU A 59 3.40 5.67 2.06
C LEU A 59 1.94 5.31 2.28
N PHE A 60 1.53 4.12 1.84
CA PHE A 60 0.15 3.63 1.88
C PHE A 60 0.07 2.15 1.44
N TYR A 61 -1.09 1.55 1.65
CA TYR A 61 -1.46 0.20 1.23
C TYR A 61 -2.39 0.26 0.02
N VAL A 62 -2.26 -0.71 -0.88
CA VAL A 62 -3.24 -1.04 -1.91
C VAL A 62 -3.87 -2.37 -1.53
N ILE A 63 -5.19 -2.40 -1.39
CA ILE A 63 -5.95 -3.59 -0.98
C ILE A 63 -6.83 -4.02 -2.13
N PHE A 64 -6.70 -5.27 -2.55
CA PHE A 64 -7.46 -5.81 -3.68
C PHE A 64 -8.80 -6.40 -3.24
N HIS A 65 -9.82 -6.20 -4.06
CA HIS A 65 -11.16 -6.76 -3.84
C HIS A 65 -11.63 -7.66 -4.98
N ASP A 66 -11.11 -7.47 -6.19
CA ASP A 66 -11.60 -8.13 -7.40
C ASP A 66 -10.46 -8.37 -8.40
N ARG A 67 -10.55 -9.47 -9.16
CA ARG A 67 -9.60 -9.82 -10.22
C ARG A 67 -10.13 -9.29 -11.56
N ARG A 68 -9.68 -8.08 -11.93
CA ARG A 68 -10.06 -7.44 -13.20
C ARG A 68 -8.96 -7.56 -14.26
N PRO A 69 -9.30 -7.66 -15.57
CA PRO A 69 -8.29 -7.60 -16.61
C PRO A 69 -7.56 -6.25 -16.58
N TYR A 70 -6.25 -6.27 -16.84
CA TYR A 70 -5.38 -5.08 -16.85
C TYR A 70 -5.33 -4.30 -15.52
N TRP A 71 -5.61 -4.96 -14.40
CA TRP A 71 -5.59 -4.34 -13.07
C TRP A 71 -4.24 -3.66 -12.76
N GLN A 72 -3.12 -4.15 -13.30
CA GLN A 72 -1.78 -3.59 -13.07
C GLN A 72 -1.69 -2.12 -13.49
N LEU A 73 -2.35 -1.75 -14.61
CA LEU A 73 -2.34 -0.39 -15.12
C LEU A 73 -3.21 0.53 -14.27
N LEU A 74 -4.39 0.06 -13.88
CA LEU A 74 -5.28 0.82 -12.99
C LEU A 74 -4.65 1.03 -11.62
N VAL A 75 -4.01 0.01 -11.07
CA VAL A 75 -3.28 0.09 -9.79
C VAL A 75 -2.12 1.05 -9.90
N ARG A 76 -1.31 0.96 -10.96
CA ARG A 76 -0.21 1.89 -11.19
C ARG A 76 -0.71 3.34 -11.19
N ASP A 77 -1.74 3.65 -11.97
CA ASP A 77 -2.26 5.01 -12.08
C ASP A 77 -2.87 5.47 -10.75
N GLY A 78 -3.57 4.58 -10.04
CA GLY A 78 -4.08 4.83 -8.69
C GLY A 78 -2.98 5.14 -7.67
N ILE A 79 -1.91 4.34 -7.66
CA ILE A 79 -0.73 4.55 -6.80
C ILE A 79 -0.09 5.90 -7.11
N LEU A 80 0.18 6.20 -8.39
CA LEU A 80 0.80 7.46 -8.80
C LEU A 80 -0.06 8.67 -8.42
N ARG A 81 -1.38 8.57 -8.53
CA ARG A 81 -2.30 9.63 -8.09
C ARG A 81 -2.28 9.82 -6.58
N CYS A 82 -2.25 8.75 -5.80
CA CYS A 82 -2.15 8.83 -4.34
C CYS A 82 -0.82 9.44 -3.89
N TYR A 83 0.26 9.10 -4.59
CA TYR A 83 1.58 9.68 -4.34
C TYR A 83 1.63 11.18 -4.66
N ASP A 84 1.01 11.60 -5.78
CA ASP A 84 0.87 13.00 -6.15
C ASP A 84 0.11 13.81 -5.09
N ILE A 85 -0.98 13.25 -4.53
CA ILE A 85 -1.72 13.86 -3.42
C ILE A 85 -0.80 14.11 -2.22
N ILE A 86 -0.02 13.10 -1.81
CA ILE A 86 0.91 13.21 -0.67
C ILE A 86 1.98 14.26 -0.94
N ASN A 87 2.59 14.26 -2.13
CA ASN A 87 3.64 15.22 -2.47
C ASN A 87 3.12 16.65 -2.64
N SER A 88 1.85 16.81 -2.95
CA SER A 88 1.17 18.11 -3.00
C SER A 88 0.78 18.64 -1.61
N GLY A 89 1.14 17.93 -0.52
CA GLY A 89 0.80 18.27 0.85
C GLY A 89 -0.60 17.83 1.29
N GLY A 90 -1.27 17.01 0.48
CA GLY A 90 -2.57 16.42 0.80
C GLY A 90 -2.46 15.23 1.75
N ASP A 91 -3.61 14.81 2.27
CA ASP A 91 -3.76 13.61 3.08
C ASP A 91 -5.05 12.89 2.72
N PHE A 92 -5.10 11.59 2.97
CA PHE A 92 -6.27 10.76 2.78
C PHE A 92 -6.21 9.58 3.75
N LYS A 93 -7.38 9.12 4.19
CA LYS A 93 -7.50 7.86 4.93
C LYS A 93 -7.68 6.68 3.97
N GLU A 94 -8.53 6.88 2.97
CA GLU A 94 -8.95 5.85 2.02
C GLU A 94 -9.34 6.51 0.68
N ILE A 95 -8.93 5.90 -0.42
CA ILE A 95 -9.37 6.26 -1.77
C ILE A 95 -9.81 4.97 -2.49
N ASN A 96 -11.03 4.98 -3.00
CA ASN A 96 -11.63 3.81 -3.65
C ASN A 96 -11.44 3.86 -5.17
N PHE A 97 -10.96 2.76 -5.74
CA PHE A 97 -10.83 2.54 -7.17
C PHE A 97 -11.63 1.30 -7.60
N PRO A 98 -11.93 1.14 -8.90
CA PRO A 98 -12.59 -0.07 -9.38
C PRO A 98 -11.73 -1.33 -9.15
N GLY A 99 -12.09 -2.13 -8.15
CA GLY A 99 -11.46 -3.43 -7.83
C GLY A 99 -10.38 -3.40 -6.76
N PHE A 100 -10.02 -2.22 -6.23
CA PHE A 100 -9.08 -2.06 -5.13
C PHE A 100 -9.31 -0.74 -4.38
N ASP A 101 -8.84 -0.67 -3.15
CA ASP A 101 -8.82 0.56 -2.36
C ASP A 101 -7.39 0.90 -1.92
N VAL A 102 -7.11 2.18 -1.69
CA VAL A 102 -5.81 2.65 -1.19
C VAL A 102 -6.00 3.24 0.19
N ARG A 103 -5.35 2.67 1.22
CA ARG A 103 -5.45 3.13 2.62
C ARG A 103 -4.15 3.70 3.12
N ARG A 104 -4.24 4.72 3.94
CA ARG A 104 -3.09 5.34 4.60
C ARG A 104 -3.36 5.53 6.08
N ASP A 105 -2.46 4.96 6.88
CA ASP A 105 -2.34 5.25 8.31
C ASP A 105 -0.87 5.59 8.60
N PRO A 106 -0.51 6.89 8.66
CA PRO A 106 0.88 7.30 8.85
C PRO A 106 1.51 6.77 10.14
N LYS A 107 0.72 6.57 11.21
CA LYS A 107 1.23 6.10 12.51
C LYS A 107 1.58 4.63 12.46
N TYR A 108 0.87 3.85 11.65
CA TYR A 108 1.16 2.44 11.46
C TYR A 108 2.29 2.25 10.44
N LEU A 109 2.23 2.96 9.31
CA LEU A 109 3.28 2.94 8.28
C LEU A 109 4.65 3.30 8.85
N SER A 110 4.72 4.25 9.78
CA SER A 110 5.98 4.64 10.45
C SER A 110 6.56 3.56 11.38
N ARG A 111 5.85 2.45 11.63
CA ARG A 111 6.33 1.31 12.43
C ARG A 111 6.91 0.17 11.59
N LEU A 112 6.76 0.24 10.26
CA LEU A 112 7.34 -0.74 9.35
C LEU A 112 8.84 -0.49 9.05
N HIS A 113 9.39 0.60 9.60
CA HIS A 113 10.81 0.95 9.54
C HIS A 113 11.68 0.08 10.45
#